data_AF-A0A960V330-F1
#
_entry.id   AF-A0A960V330-F1
#
_cell.length_a   1.000
_cell.length_b   1.000
_cell.length_c   1.000
_cell.angle_alpha   90.00
_cell.angle_beta   90.00
_cell.angle_gamma   90.00
#
_symmetry.space_group_name_H-M   'P 1'
#
loop_
_entity.id
_entity.type
_entity.pdbx_description
1 polymer ?
#
loop_
_entity_poly.entity_id
_entity_poly.type
_entity_poly.pdbx_seq_one_letter_code
_entity_poly.pdbx_strand_id
1 'polypeptide(L)'
;FRILGRYMHLECKVLRNNGQNNLFTLQILRAAIAKANRSSLRIPIKKSEAYISNIRTSKHTIDASLLNVPTSVKVNFSAVEQSLKNSADLIKIDVFGKRGTILDEIRATGQSLLIQDTSDPVSYSPPHSDLVDYAEYLDEHLDRTIQQYRNAKIRSEIIVPIIYYTHDNSPIPLGYIQIQSKSETFTMERLAALQQTASAMVERIRDSNTVLVQERQKIINLSRGGLKICIEHQDLKRYLAPMSGFTFDLFFRSQSPITLYANIRAAFKDRMDDLILGLEISGNSSRKSEMKRFNDNLDQLESELRAQMQQARVT
;
A
#
# COMPACT_ATOMS: atom_id res chain seq x y z
N PHE A 1 12.46 -38.54 7.26
CA PHE A 1 13.61 -37.61 7.17
C PHE A 1 13.75 -36.82 5.86
N ARG A 2 13.36 -37.33 4.68
CA ARG A 2 13.45 -36.60 3.38
C ARG A 2 12.60 -35.32 3.25
N ILE A 3 11.61 -35.13 4.14
CA ILE A 3 10.65 -34.03 4.06
C ILE A 3 11.27 -32.70 4.55
N LEU A 4 12.02 -32.72 5.66
CA LEU A 4 12.62 -31.52 6.29
C LEU A 4 13.60 -30.77 5.38
N GLY A 5 14.35 -31.45 4.52
CA GLY A 5 15.30 -30.81 3.61
C GLY A 5 14.67 -29.83 2.63
N ARG A 6 13.37 -29.98 2.32
CA ARG A 6 12.62 -29.04 1.45
C ARG A 6 12.21 -27.76 2.17
N TYR A 7 12.19 -27.79 3.50
CA TYR A 7 11.78 -26.68 4.35
C TYR A 7 12.97 -26.00 5.03
N MET A 8 14.11 -26.68 5.14
CA MET A 8 15.30 -26.14 5.79
C MET A 8 16.14 -25.26 4.87
N HIS A 9 16.48 -24.07 5.35
CA HIS A 9 17.51 -23.20 4.78
C HIS A 9 18.67 -23.12 5.75
N LEU A 10 19.86 -23.48 5.28
CA LEU A 10 21.10 -23.35 6.02
C LEU A 10 21.96 -22.28 5.35
N GLU A 11 22.31 -21.23 6.09
CA GLU A 11 23.40 -20.33 5.70
C GLU A 11 24.67 -20.89 6.30
N CYS A 12 25.61 -21.27 5.43
CA CYS A 12 26.84 -21.95 5.82
C CYS A 12 28.07 -21.17 5.35
N LYS A 13 29.12 -21.14 6.18
CA LYS A 13 30.47 -20.73 5.77
C LYS A 13 31.29 -21.98 5.47
N VAL A 14 31.91 -22.05 4.30
CA VAL A 14 32.87 -23.12 3.99
C VAL A 14 34.13 -22.89 4.82
N LEU A 15 34.46 -23.84 5.68
CA LEU A 15 35.69 -23.80 6.48
C LEU A 15 36.85 -24.50 5.77
N ARG A 16 36.57 -25.63 5.11
CA ARG A 16 37.58 -26.45 4.44
C ARG A 16 36.96 -27.19 3.26
N ASN A 17 37.66 -27.20 2.13
CA ASN A 17 37.39 -28.12 1.03
C ASN A 17 38.33 -29.32 1.19
N ASN A 18 37.79 -30.48 1.54
CA ASN A 18 38.56 -31.71 1.61
C ASN A 18 38.57 -32.30 0.20
N GLY A 19 39.53 -31.85 -0.61
CA GLY A 19 39.61 -32.02 -2.06
C GLY A 19 39.70 -33.45 -2.62
N GLN A 20 39.35 -34.48 -1.85
CA GLN A 20 39.31 -35.87 -2.33
C GLN A 20 37.91 -36.47 -2.48
N ASN A 21 36.81 -35.76 -2.15
CA ASN A 21 35.46 -36.33 -2.33
C ASN A 21 34.33 -35.28 -2.46
N ASN A 22 34.63 -34.03 -2.87
CA ASN A 22 33.66 -32.91 -2.81
C ASN A 22 33.02 -32.73 -1.42
N LEU A 23 33.77 -33.11 -0.37
CA LEU A 23 33.33 -33.00 1.01
C LEU A 23 33.75 -31.63 1.55
N PHE A 24 32.75 -30.82 1.88
CA PHE A 24 32.95 -29.51 2.48
C PHE A 24 32.69 -29.58 3.98
N THR A 25 33.65 -29.11 4.78
CA THR A 25 33.39 -28.80 6.18
C THR A 25 32.71 -27.44 6.24
N LEU A 26 31.46 -27.42 6.70
CA LEU A 26 30.63 -26.23 6.77
C LEU A 26 30.41 -25.82 8.22
N GLN A 27 30.54 -24.53 8.51
CA GLN A 27 30.00 -23.95 9.73
C GLN A 27 28.59 -23.45 9.44
N ILE A 28 27.59 -23.97 10.15
CA ILE A 28 26.22 -23.45 10.08
C ILE A 28 26.21 -22.10 10.80
N LEU A 29 25.96 -21.02 10.05
CA LEU A 29 25.79 -19.68 10.60
C LEU A 29 24.36 -19.45 11.06
N ARG A 30 23.39 -19.99 10.32
CA ARG A 30 21.96 -19.87 10.61
C ARG A 30 21.19 -21.04 10.00
N ALA A 31 20.17 -21.52 10.72
CA ALA A 31 19.19 -22.47 10.23
C ALA A 31 17.77 -21.87 10.33
N ALA A 32 16.97 -22.06 9.29
CA ALA A 32 15.56 -21.64 9.28
C ALA A 32 14.69 -22.75 8.67
N ILE A 33 13.47 -22.93 9.19
CA ILE A 33 12.50 -23.91 8.69
C ILE A 33 11.30 -23.15 8.11
N ALA A 34 11.00 -23.37 6.84
CA ALA A 34 9.85 -22.81 6.14
C ALA A 34 8.56 -23.57 6.51
N LYS A 35 7.41 -22.87 6.57
CA LYS A 35 6.09 -23.47 6.81
C LYS A 35 5.52 -24.18 5.58
N ALA A 36 5.99 -23.83 4.39
CA ALA A 36 5.55 -24.38 3.11
C ALA A 36 6.74 -24.65 2.20
N ASN A 37 6.56 -25.56 1.24
CA ASN A 37 7.59 -25.90 0.26
C ASN A 37 7.78 -24.72 -0.72
N ARG A 38 8.99 -24.55 -1.24
CA ARG A 38 9.27 -23.48 -2.21
C ARG A 38 8.68 -23.83 -3.57
N SER A 39 7.99 -22.87 -4.17
CA SER A 39 7.43 -22.97 -5.52
C SER A 39 8.44 -22.68 -6.63
N SER A 40 9.56 -22.01 -6.33
CA SER A 40 10.53 -21.58 -7.36
C SER A 40 11.98 -21.61 -6.85
N LEU A 41 12.92 -21.83 -7.79
CA LEU A 41 14.35 -21.78 -7.54
C LEU A 41 14.80 -20.35 -7.22
N ARG A 42 15.75 -20.20 -6.29
CA ARG A 42 16.40 -18.90 -6.01
C ARG A 42 17.71 -18.83 -6.76
N ILE A 43 17.81 -17.86 -7.66
CA ILE A 43 18.98 -17.61 -8.46
C ILE A 43 19.82 -16.55 -7.74
N PRO A 44 21.05 -16.88 -7.28
CA PRO A 44 21.96 -15.88 -6.72
C PRO A 44 22.28 -14.82 -7.78
N ILE A 45 22.26 -13.54 -7.40
CA ILE A 45 22.50 -12.43 -8.33
C ILE A 45 23.83 -11.76 -7.99
N LYS A 46 24.69 -11.58 -8.99
CA LYS A 46 25.88 -10.74 -8.87
C LYS A 46 25.52 -9.27 -9.04
N LYS A 47 26.29 -8.37 -8.41
CA LYS A 47 26.06 -6.92 -8.47
C LYS A 47 25.97 -6.34 -9.90
N SER A 48 26.62 -6.98 -10.87
CA SER A 48 26.64 -6.56 -12.28
C SER A 48 25.46 -7.08 -13.11
N GLU A 49 24.71 -8.05 -12.60
CA GLU A 49 23.64 -8.73 -13.36
C GLU A 49 22.30 -8.01 -13.17
N ALA A 50 21.97 -7.68 -11.90
CA ALA A 50 20.78 -6.90 -11.60
C ALA A 50 20.90 -6.12 -10.28
N TYR A 51 20.13 -5.03 -10.18
CA TYR A 51 19.97 -4.22 -8.97
C TYR A 51 18.56 -3.63 -8.91
N ILE A 52 18.17 -3.15 -7.74
CA ILE A 52 16.95 -2.33 -7.61
C ILE A 52 17.31 -0.88 -7.35
N SER A 53 16.46 0.04 -7.81
CA SER A 53 16.58 1.48 -7.58
C SER A 53 15.17 2.09 -7.71
N ASN A 54 15.08 3.42 -7.65
CA ASN A 54 13.83 4.19 -7.68
C ASN A 54 12.78 3.64 -6.69
N ILE A 55 13.24 3.35 -5.46
CA ILE A 55 12.40 2.83 -4.40
C ILE A 55 11.45 3.93 -3.96
N ARG A 56 10.15 3.67 -4.10
CA ARG A 56 9.05 4.53 -3.67
C ARG A 56 8.39 3.90 -2.46
N THR A 57 8.45 4.61 -1.34
CA THR A 57 7.86 4.17 -0.07
C THR A 57 7.33 5.35 0.72
N SER A 58 6.57 5.09 1.78
CA SER A 58 5.99 6.10 2.64
C SER A 58 6.95 6.49 3.77
N LYS A 59 7.00 7.78 4.15
CA LYS A 59 7.71 8.27 5.34
C LYS A 59 7.09 7.72 6.62
N HIS A 60 5.76 7.67 6.64
CA HIS A 60 4.97 7.20 7.76
C HIS A 60 3.90 6.21 7.29
N THR A 61 3.67 5.16 8.08
CA THR A 61 2.50 4.30 7.91
C THR A 61 1.26 5.10 8.31
N ILE A 62 0.28 5.17 7.41
CA ILE A 62 -1.01 5.77 7.69
C ILE A 62 -1.96 4.63 8.07
N ASP A 63 -2.63 4.75 9.21
CA ASP A 63 -3.62 3.78 9.68
C ASP A 63 -4.82 4.55 10.23
N ALA A 64 -6.03 4.17 9.81
CA ALA A 64 -7.29 4.74 10.29
C ALA A 64 -7.58 4.40 11.76
N SER A 65 -6.92 3.38 12.32
CA SER A 65 -7.09 2.94 13.71
C SER A 65 -6.34 3.82 14.72
N LEU A 66 -5.34 4.57 14.26
CA LEU A 66 -4.46 5.32 15.15
C LEU A 66 -5.12 6.65 15.54
N LEU A 67 -5.27 6.85 16.86
CA LEU A 67 -5.61 8.10 17.53
C LEU A 67 -4.74 9.31 17.12
N ASN A 68 -3.68 9.09 16.33
CA ASN A 68 -2.71 10.08 15.87
C ASN A 68 -2.72 10.20 14.33
N VAL A 69 -3.67 10.98 13.84
CA VAL A 69 -3.70 11.43 12.44
C VAL A 69 -2.42 12.25 12.17
N PRO A 70 -1.60 11.91 11.16
CA PRO A 70 -0.36 12.62 10.87
C PRO A 70 -0.58 14.12 10.68
N THR A 71 0.37 14.95 11.13
CA THR A 71 0.28 16.42 11.00
C THR A 71 0.08 16.87 9.55
N SER A 72 0.67 16.17 8.58
CA SER A 72 0.47 16.43 7.15
C SER A 72 -1.00 16.31 6.73
N VAL A 73 -1.73 15.33 7.26
CA VAL A 73 -3.17 15.16 6.99
C VAL A 73 -3.95 16.32 7.59
N LYS A 74 -3.70 16.66 8.87
CA LYS A 74 -4.37 17.78 9.56
C LYS A 74 -4.17 19.11 8.85
N VAL A 75 -2.94 19.40 8.42
CA VAL A 75 -2.62 20.63 7.66
C VAL A 75 -3.38 20.68 6.34
N ASN A 76 -3.50 19.54 5.62
CA ASN A 76 -4.28 19.48 4.39
C ASN A 76 -5.79 19.68 4.65
N PHE A 77 -6.32 19.14 5.75
CA PHE A 77 -7.73 19.35 6.14
C PHE A 77 -8.01 20.83 6.37
N SER A 78 -7.20 21.50 7.19
CA SER A 78 -7.35 22.94 7.46
C SER A 78 -7.21 23.79 6.19
N ALA A 79 -6.30 23.42 5.27
CA ALA A 79 -6.13 24.15 4.02
C ALA A 79 -7.38 24.07 3.11
N VAL A 80 -8.00 22.89 3.03
CA VAL A 80 -9.23 22.71 2.24
C VAL A 80 -10.43 23.36 2.92
N GLU A 81 -10.54 23.25 4.25
CA GLU A 81 -11.60 23.90 5.02
C GLU A 81 -11.57 25.43 4.80
N GLN A 82 -10.37 26.02 4.83
CA GLN A 82 -10.19 27.43 4.52
C GLN A 82 -10.56 27.78 3.07
N SER A 83 -10.26 26.91 2.10
CA SER A 83 -10.64 27.13 0.70
C SER A 83 -12.15 27.06 0.46
N LEU A 84 -12.85 26.25 1.27
CA LEU A 84 -14.30 26.07 1.15
C LEU A 84 -15.09 27.09 1.97
N LYS A 85 -14.45 27.86 2.88
CA LYS A 85 -15.09 28.72 3.90
C LYS A 85 -16.30 29.55 3.45
N ASN A 86 -16.32 30.02 2.20
CA ASN A 86 -17.40 30.86 1.67
C ASN A 86 -18.39 30.11 0.77
N SER A 87 -18.35 28.78 0.79
CA SER A 87 -19.07 27.93 -0.18
C SER A 87 -20.24 27.15 0.43
N ALA A 88 -20.45 27.25 1.75
CA ALA A 88 -21.61 26.77 2.48
C ALA A 88 -21.69 27.47 3.84
N ASP A 89 -22.86 27.45 4.48
CA ASP A 89 -23.09 28.08 5.80
C ASP A 89 -22.32 27.38 6.93
N LEU A 90 -22.21 26.05 6.85
CA LEU A 90 -21.50 25.22 7.80
C LEU A 90 -20.60 24.28 7.04
N ILE A 91 -19.33 24.24 7.45
CA ILE A 91 -18.29 23.41 6.84
C ILE A 91 -17.54 22.76 7.98
N LYS A 92 -17.34 21.46 7.85
CA LYS A 92 -16.56 20.67 8.79
C LYS A 92 -15.70 19.69 8.01
N ILE A 93 -14.39 19.74 8.22
CA ILE A 93 -13.47 18.70 7.74
C ILE A 93 -12.78 18.10 8.95
N ASP A 94 -13.04 16.83 9.21
CA ASP A 94 -12.57 16.17 10.41
C ASP A 94 -12.31 14.69 10.17
N VAL A 95 -11.60 14.06 11.09
CA VAL A 95 -11.36 12.62 11.06
C VAL A 95 -12.59 11.87 11.56
N PHE A 96 -12.74 10.62 11.12
CA PHE A 96 -13.84 9.80 11.61
C PHE A 96 -13.68 9.55 13.12
N GLY A 97 -14.69 9.99 13.88
CA GLY A 97 -14.70 9.91 15.35
C GLY A 97 -15.25 8.60 15.91
N LYS A 98 -15.71 8.66 17.17
CA LYS A 98 -16.35 7.54 17.86
C LYS A 98 -17.70 7.18 17.21
N ARG A 99 -18.06 5.90 17.33
CA ARG A 99 -19.26 5.27 16.76
C ARG A 99 -20.57 5.90 17.26
N GLY A 100 -21.63 5.81 16.44
CA GLY A 100 -23.01 6.19 16.74
C GLY A 100 -23.67 7.16 15.76
N THR A 101 -23.14 7.39 14.55
CA THR A 101 -23.72 8.35 13.59
C THR A 101 -23.67 7.83 12.15
N ILE A 102 -24.34 8.51 11.21
CA ILE A 102 -24.27 8.25 9.76
C ILE A 102 -22.82 8.24 9.22
N LEU A 103 -21.88 8.91 9.92
CA LEU A 103 -20.46 8.89 9.59
C LEU A 103 -19.85 7.48 9.70
N ASP A 104 -20.42 6.58 10.51
CA ASP A 104 -19.95 5.19 10.59
C ASP A 104 -20.30 4.41 9.34
N GLU A 105 -21.51 4.63 8.79
CA GLU A 105 -21.95 4.00 7.56
C GLU A 105 -21.09 4.50 6.40
N ILE A 106 -20.93 5.82 6.29
CA ILE A 106 -20.03 6.46 5.30
C ILE A 106 -18.60 5.94 5.42
N ARG A 107 -18.09 5.74 6.65
CA ARG A 107 -16.76 5.16 6.87
C ARG A 107 -16.68 3.70 6.42
N ALA A 108 -17.73 2.92 6.63
CA ALA A 108 -17.78 1.49 6.31
C ALA A 108 -17.94 1.24 4.82
N THR A 109 -18.85 1.97 4.16
CA THR A 109 -19.16 1.80 2.73
C THR A 109 -18.21 2.59 1.84
N GLY A 110 -17.67 3.72 2.33
CA GLY A 110 -16.93 4.67 1.51
C GLY A 110 -17.80 5.47 0.55
N GLN A 111 -19.12 5.39 0.68
CA GLN A 111 -20.07 6.14 -0.14
C GLN A 111 -20.31 7.53 0.42
N SER A 112 -20.73 8.46 -0.45
CA SER A 112 -21.08 9.82 -0.05
C SER A 112 -22.56 9.90 0.36
N LEU A 113 -22.90 10.87 1.20
CA LEU A 113 -24.27 11.27 1.49
C LEU A 113 -24.60 12.57 0.76
N LEU A 114 -25.76 12.62 0.13
CA LEU A 114 -26.36 13.85 -0.40
C LEU A 114 -27.83 13.88 0.00
N ILE A 115 -28.21 14.90 0.76
CA ILE A 115 -29.61 15.24 1.03
C ILE A 115 -29.88 16.56 0.32
N GLN A 116 -30.55 16.50 -0.84
CA GLN A 116 -30.79 17.66 -1.69
C GLN A 116 -31.73 18.67 -1.00
N ASP A 117 -32.80 18.16 -0.39
CA ASP A 117 -33.73 18.93 0.44
C ASP A 117 -34.09 18.14 1.70
N THR A 118 -33.66 18.61 2.88
CA THR A 118 -33.91 17.93 4.17
C THR A 118 -35.39 17.87 4.54
N SER A 119 -36.25 18.69 3.91
CA SER A 119 -37.68 18.71 4.15
C SER A 119 -38.47 17.71 3.31
N ASP A 120 -37.84 17.13 2.28
CA ASP A 120 -38.41 16.14 1.38
C ASP A 120 -37.91 14.74 1.76
N PRO A 121 -38.78 13.83 2.24
CA PRO A 121 -38.40 12.45 2.56
C PRO A 121 -37.74 11.70 1.41
N VAL A 122 -38.08 12.01 0.15
CA VAL A 122 -37.50 11.34 -1.03
C VAL A 122 -36.01 11.65 -1.17
N SER A 123 -35.55 12.81 -0.68
CA SER A 123 -34.14 13.20 -0.71
C SER A 123 -33.23 12.37 0.19
N TYR A 124 -33.78 11.49 1.04
CA TYR A 124 -33.02 10.60 1.93
C TYR A 124 -32.74 9.23 1.31
N SER A 125 -33.45 8.86 0.24
CA SER A 125 -33.27 7.62 -0.51
C SER A 125 -32.83 7.93 -1.94
N PRO A 126 -31.53 7.89 -2.24
CA PRO A 126 -31.03 8.20 -3.57
C PRO A 126 -31.45 7.11 -4.58
N PRO A 127 -31.76 7.48 -5.84
CA PRO A 127 -32.11 6.51 -6.87
C PRO A 127 -30.92 5.67 -7.38
N HIS A 128 -29.70 5.96 -6.94
CA HIS A 128 -28.46 5.32 -7.39
C HIS A 128 -27.69 4.71 -6.22
N SER A 129 -27.07 3.55 -6.46
CA SER A 129 -26.35 2.75 -5.44
C SER A 129 -25.03 3.35 -4.94
N ASP A 130 -24.56 4.46 -5.51
CA ASP A 130 -23.23 5.02 -5.20
C ASP A 130 -23.26 6.00 -4.02
N LEU A 131 -24.46 6.23 -3.47
CA LEU A 131 -24.71 7.07 -2.31
C LEU A 131 -25.31 6.24 -1.18
N VAL A 132 -25.11 6.70 0.05
CA VAL A 132 -25.74 6.09 1.22
C VAL A 132 -27.25 6.33 1.17
N ASP A 133 -28.04 5.26 1.29
CA ASP A 133 -29.48 5.38 1.56
C ASP A 133 -29.69 5.68 3.04
N TYR A 134 -29.91 6.97 3.34
CA TYR A 134 -30.02 7.41 4.71
C TYR A 134 -31.38 7.07 5.31
N ALA A 135 -32.43 6.96 4.49
CA ALA A 135 -33.74 6.52 4.98
C ALA A 135 -33.65 5.06 5.43
N GLU A 136 -33.00 4.19 4.66
CA GLU A 136 -32.77 2.78 5.04
C GLU A 136 -31.95 2.68 6.33
N TYR A 137 -30.89 3.49 6.48
CA TYR A 137 -30.09 3.52 7.70
C TYR A 137 -30.89 4.02 8.93
N LEU A 138 -31.77 5.01 8.74
CA LEU A 138 -32.57 5.60 9.82
C LEU A 138 -33.78 4.76 10.21
N ASP A 139 -34.34 3.98 9.29
CA ASP A 139 -35.53 3.15 9.47
C ASP A 139 -36.68 3.95 10.12
N GLU A 140 -37.15 3.55 11.31
CA GLU A 140 -38.23 4.23 12.05
C GLU A 140 -37.85 5.65 12.56
N HIS A 141 -36.61 6.09 12.40
CA HIS A 141 -36.11 7.38 12.91
C HIS A 141 -36.04 8.50 11.86
N LEU A 142 -36.52 8.26 10.64
CA LEU A 142 -36.49 9.25 9.55
C LEU A 142 -37.21 10.56 9.93
N ASP A 143 -38.45 10.47 10.41
CA ASP A 143 -39.26 11.64 10.78
C ASP A 143 -38.60 12.49 11.87
N ARG A 144 -38.00 11.81 12.86
CA ARG A 144 -37.26 12.48 13.94
C ARG A 144 -36.06 13.25 13.39
N THR A 145 -35.37 12.69 12.40
CA THR A 145 -34.20 13.30 11.78
C THR A 145 -34.60 14.50 10.92
N ILE A 146 -35.69 14.40 10.15
CA ILE A 146 -36.27 15.54 9.40
C ILE A 146 -36.62 16.69 10.34
N GLN A 147 -37.21 16.39 11.51
CA GLN A 147 -37.50 17.41 12.53
C GLN A 147 -36.23 18.05 13.10
N GLN A 148 -35.15 17.28 13.30
CA GLN A 148 -33.86 17.82 13.76
C GLN A 148 -33.27 18.79 12.73
N TYR A 149 -33.28 18.45 11.43
CA TYR A 149 -32.83 19.37 10.38
C TYR A 149 -33.67 20.64 10.31
N ARG A 150 -35.00 20.54 10.45
CA ARG A 150 -35.90 21.70 10.53
C ARG A 150 -35.55 22.60 11.72
N ASN A 151 -35.35 22.03 12.91
CA ASN A 151 -34.98 22.78 14.11
C ASN A 151 -33.61 23.46 13.97
N ALA A 152 -32.66 22.80 13.32
CA ALA A 152 -31.33 23.34 13.01
C ALA A 152 -31.32 24.35 11.84
N LYS A 153 -32.46 24.50 11.14
CA LYS A 153 -32.63 25.33 9.94
C LYS A 153 -31.67 24.95 8.81
N ILE A 154 -31.39 23.66 8.66
CA ILE A 154 -30.56 23.13 7.58
C ILE A 154 -31.49 22.73 6.43
N ARG A 155 -31.20 23.24 5.23
CA ARG A 155 -31.95 23.00 3.99
C ARG A 155 -31.38 21.83 3.20
N SER A 156 -30.07 21.66 3.18
CA SER A 156 -29.39 20.58 2.44
C SER A 156 -28.04 20.23 3.06
N GLU A 157 -27.57 19.01 2.78
CA GLU A 157 -26.33 18.48 3.33
C GLU A 157 -25.60 17.57 2.33
N ILE A 158 -24.27 17.68 2.30
CA ILE A 158 -23.38 16.72 1.65
C ILE A 158 -22.34 16.24 2.65
N ILE A 159 -22.06 14.93 2.65
CA ILE A 159 -20.92 14.36 3.35
C ILE A 159 -20.12 13.48 2.36
N VAL A 160 -18.84 13.80 2.18
CA VAL A 160 -17.92 13.06 1.29
C VAL A 160 -16.81 12.42 2.13
N PRO A 161 -16.60 11.10 2.04
CA PRO A 161 -15.48 10.45 2.72
C PRO A 161 -14.14 10.79 2.06
N ILE A 162 -13.11 10.94 2.88
CA ILE A 162 -11.72 11.12 2.48
C ILE A 162 -11.03 9.76 2.65
N ILE A 163 -10.87 9.03 1.55
CA ILE A 163 -10.31 7.67 1.55
C ILE A 163 -8.91 7.71 0.94
N TYR A 164 -7.92 7.33 1.74
CA TYR A 164 -6.54 7.16 1.30
C TYR A 164 -6.30 5.73 0.85
N TYR A 165 -5.77 5.55 -0.35
CA TYR A 165 -5.35 4.23 -0.83
C TYR A 165 -3.86 4.06 -0.61
N THR A 166 -3.48 2.99 0.09
CA THR A 166 -2.09 2.58 0.25
C THR A 166 -1.51 2.09 -1.08
N HIS A 167 -0.20 1.86 -1.13
CA HIS A 167 0.48 1.35 -2.33
C HIS A 167 -0.01 -0.03 -2.80
N ASP A 168 -0.61 -0.83 -1.92
CA ASP A 168 -1.28 -2.09 -2.24
C ASP A 168 -2.78 -1.94 -2.60
N ASN A 169 -3.25 -0.71 -2.80
CA ASN A 169 -4.65 -0.35 -3.06
C ASN A 169 -5.63 -0.67 -1.92
N SER A 170 -5.16 -0.88 -0.69
CA SER A 170 -6.07 -1.00 0.46
C SER A 170 -6.66 0.36 0.83
N PRO A 171 -8.00 0.47 1.02
CA PRO A 171 -8.63 1.72 1.42
C PRO A 171 -8.44 1.99 2.91
N ILE A 172 -8.09 3.23 3.24
CA ILE A 172 -7.97 3.74 4.60
C ILE A 172 -8.84 4.98 4.73
N PRO A 173 -10.02 4.90 5.38
CA PRO A 173 -10.88 6.05 5.58
C PRO A 173 -10.26 6.99 6.61
N LEU A 174 -9.76 8.15 6.17
CA LEU A 174 -9.08 9.12 7.04
C LEU A 174 -10.06 10.04 7.77
N GLY A 175 -11.11 10.45 7.08
CA GLY A 175 -12.04 11.46 7.56
C GLY A 175 -13.10 11.80 6.55
N TYR A 176 -13.72 12.95 6.69
CA TYR A 176 -14.83 13.38 5.86
C TYR A 176 -14.84 14.89 5.64
N ILE A 177 -15.46 15.32 4.55
CA ILE A 177 -15.86 16.69 4.29
C ILE A 177 -17.37 16.75 4.44
N GLN A 178 -17.87 17.57 5.37
CA GLN A 178 -19.29 17.82 5.58
C GLN A 178 -19.58 19.28 5.28
N ILE A 179 -20.58 19.52 4.44
CA ILE A 179 -21.11 20.86 4.19
C ILE A 179 -22.63 20.88 4.38
N GLN A 180 -23.14 21.96 4.94
CA GLN A 180 -24.58 22.18 5.12
C GLN A 180 -24.95 23.59 4.67
N SER A 181 -26.09 23.72 4.00
CA SER A 181 -26.68 25.01 3.65
C SER A 181 -27.98 25.23 4.42
N LYS A 182 -28.26 26.48 4.79
CA LYS A 182 -29.51 26.91 5.43
C LYS A 182 -30.54 27.45 4.45
N SER A 183 -30.12 27.80 3.23
CA SER A 183 -30.97 28.45 2.22
C SER A 183 -31.04 27.71 0.90
N GLU A 184 -29.97 27.03 0.50
CA GLU A 184 -29.85 26.42 -0.83
C GLU A 184 -30.04 24.90 -0.77
N THR A 185 -30.51 24.33 -1.88
CA THR A 185 -30.49 22.89 -2.12
C THR A 185 -29.20 22.50 -2.83
N PHE A 186 -28.58 21.40 -2.41
CA PHE A 186 -27.39 20.90 -3.08
C PHE A 186 -27.72 19.96 -4.23
N THR A 187 -26.84 19.93 -5.23
CA THR A 187 -27.00 19.12 -6.44
C THR A 187 -25.92 18.05 -6.54
N MET A 188 -26.11 17.10 -7.47
CA MET A 188 -25.07 16.10 -7.80
C MET A 188 -23.78 16.75 -8.34
N GLU A 189 -23.87 17.88 -9.03
CA GLU A 189 -22.69 18.63 -9.49
C GLU A 189 -21.87 19.15 -8.31
N ARG A 190 -22.55 19.64 -7.27
CA ARG A 190 -21.90 20.11 -6.05
C ARG A 190 -21.20 18.96 -5.31
N LEU A 191 -21.86 17.80 -5.26
CA LEU A 191 -21.27 16.58 -4.72
C LEU A 191 -20.00 16.17 -5.50
N ALA A 192 -20.07 16.13 -6.83
CA ALA A 192 -18.94 15.76 -7.67
C ALA A 192 -17.72 16.70 -7.48
N ALA A 193 -17.97 18.01 -7.35
CA ALA A 193 -16.91 18.99 -7.07
C ALA A 193 -16.23 18.73 -5.70
N LEU A 194 -17.01 18.34 -4.68
CA LEU A 194 -16.44 17.97 -3.38
C LEU A 194 -15.67 16.65 -3.43
N GLN A 195 -16.14 15.66 -4.18
CA GLN A 195 -15.41 14.40 -4.41
C GLN A 195 -14.07 14.66 -5.11
N GLN A 196 -14.03 15.56 -6.10
CA GLN A 196 -12.78 15.99 -6.73
C GLN A 196 -11.85 16.69 -5.72
N THR A 197 -12.41 17.51 -4.85
CA THR A 197 -11.65 18.20 -3.79
C THR A 197 -11.05 17.20 -2.80
N ALA A 198 -11.82 16.20 -2.37
CA ALA A 198 -11.34 15.11 -1.50
C ALA A 198 -10.23 14.30 -2.17
N SER A 199 -10.41 13.94 -3.45
CA SER A 199 -9.39 13.22 -4.24
C SER A 199 -8.08 14.02 -4.35
N ALA A 200 -8.15 15.31 -4.70
CA ALA A 200 -6.99 16.19 -4.78
C ALA A 200 -6.29 16.39 -3.43
N MET A 201 -7.02 16.29 -2.31
CA MET A 201 -6.45 16.32 -0.97
C MET A 201 -5.68 15.02 -0.66
N VAL A 202 -6.26 13.87 -0.96
CA VAL A 202 -5.62 12.54 -0.77
C VAL A 202 -4.33 12.45 -1.57
N GLU A 203 -4.32 12.95 -2.81
CA GLU A 203 -3.14 13.01 -3.66
C GLU A 203 -2.03 13.86 -3.05
N ARG A 204 -2.35 15.06 -2.53
CA ARG A 204 -1.37 15.89 -1.81
C ARG A 204 -0.82 15.21 -0.55
N ILE A 205 -1.67 14.51 0.20
CA ILE A 205 -1.25 13.73 1.37
C ILE A 205 -0.27 12.64 0.93
N ARG A 206 -0.60 11.89 -0.13
CA ARG A 206 0.25 10.83 -0.70
C ARG A 206 1.60 11.39 -1.13
N ASP A 207 1.62 12.48 -1.88
CA ASP A 207 2.85 13.09 -2.38
C ASP A 207 3.73 13.59 -1.23
N SER A 208 3.13 14.23 -0.21
CA SER A 208 3.86 14.70 0.97
C SER A 208 4.49 13.55 1.79
N ASN A 209 3.82 12.38 1.78
CA ASN A 209 4.25 11.18 2.51
C ASN A 209 5.16 10.27 1.67
N THR A 210 5.29 10.48 0.36
CA THR A 210 6.11 9.61 -0.49
C THR A 210 7.59 10.03 -0.43
N VAL A 211 8.47 9.04 -0.36
CA VAL A 211 9.91 9.18 -0.54
C VAL A 211 10.32 8.41 -1.78
N LEU A 212 11.12 9.05 -2.62
CA LEU A 212 11.81 8.40 -3.74
C LEU A 212 13.30 8.33 -3.43
N VAL A 213 13.87 7.12 -3.39
CA VAL A 213 15.31 6.90 -3.28
C VAL A 213 15.82 6.24 -4.55
N GLN A 214 16.72 6.93 -5.25
CA GLN A 214 17.28 6.48 -6.53
C GLN A 214 18.59 5.69 -6.37
N GLU A 215 19.12 5.60 -5.15
CA GLU A 215 20.34 4.84 -4.90
C GLU A 215 20.15 3.34 -5.16
N ARG A 216 21.16 2.72 -5.78
CA ARG A 216 21.15 1.30 -6.12
C ARG A 216 21.25 0.44 -4.86
N GLN A 217 20.30 -0.48 -4.70
CA GLN A 217 20.33 -1.49 -3.64
C GLN A 217 20.61 -2.87 -4.24
N LYS A 218 21.26 -3.74 -3.45
CA LYS A 218 21.76 -5.02 -3.95
C LYS A 218 20.67 -6.10 -3.91
N ILE A 219 20.63 -6.90 -4.96
CA ILE A 219 19.83 -8.13 -4.99
C ILE A 219 20.75 -9.28 -4.59
N ILE A 220 20.34 -10.05 -3.57
CA ILE A 220 21.05 -11.24 -3.09
C ILE A 220 20.64 -12.46 -3.92
N ASN A 221 19.33 -12.63 -4.10
CA ASN A 221 18.78 -13.65 -4.99
C ASN A 221 17.41 -13.24 -5.51
N LEU A 222 17.05 -13.83 -6.64
CA LEU A 222 15.81 -13.59 -7.36
C LEU A 222 15.10 -14.93 -7.64
N SER A 223 13.79 -14.93 -7.69
CA SER A 223 12.95 -16.05 -8.13
C SER A 223 11.70 -15.52 -8.82
N ARG A 224 10.90 -16.41 -9.43
CA ARG A 224 9.65 -16.03 -10.09
C ARG A 224 8.62 -15.36 -9.16
N GLY A 225 8.64 -15.70 -7.87
CA GLY A 225 7.68 -15.18 -6.89
C GLY A 225 8.22 -14.06 -6.00
N GLY A 226 9.50 -13.70 -6.08
CA GLY A 226 10.08 -12.80 -5.11
C GLY A 226 11.59 -12.67 -5.17
N LEU A 227 12.12 -11.79 -4.33
CA LEU A 227 13.54 -11.43 -4.27
C LEU A 227 14.00 -11.23 -2.83
N LYS A 228 15.28 -11.55 -2.57
CA LYS A 228 15.97 -11.18 -1.34
C LYS A 228 16.91 -10.03 -1.67
N ILE A 229 16.80 -8.91 -0.95
CA ILE A 229 17.59 -7.71 -1.18
C ILE A 229 18.36 -7.28 0.08
N CYS A 230 19.39 -6.47 -0.12
CA CYS A 230 20.16 -5.81 0.92
C CYS A 230 20.03 -4.30 0.75
N ILE A 231 19.47 -3.63 1.75
CA ILE A 231 19.31 -2.18 1.82
C ILE A 231 20.45 -1.61 2.65
N GLU A 232 21.26 -0.77 2.02
CA GLU A 232 22.45 -0.15 2.62
C GLU A 232 22.19 1.33 2.96
N HIS A 233 21.27 1.97 2.21
CA HIS A 233 20.88 3.35 2.43
C HIS A 233 20.21 3.55 3.79
N GLN A 234 20.77 4.43 4.63
CA GLN A 234 20.34 4.63 6.02
C GLN A 234 18.87 5.03 6.17
N ASP A 235 18.39 5.98 5.36
CA ASP A 235 16.98 6.38 5.44
C ASP A 235 16.01 5.28 4.98
N LEU A 236 16.34 4.53 3.91
CA LEU A 236 15.52 3.39 3.49
C LEU A 236 15.42 2.32 4.57
N LYS A 237 16.48 2.08 5.36
CA LYS A 237 16.40 1.15 6.49
C LYS A 237 15.32 1.58 7.49
N ARG A 238 15.18 2.89 7.72
CA ARG A 238 14.16 3.46 8.63
C ARG A 238 12.77 3.40 8.03
N TYR A 239 12.62 3.79 6.76
CA TYR A 239 11.31 3.84 6.11
C TYR A 239 10.75 2.45 5.82
N LEU A 240 11.56 1.49 5.38
CA LEU A 240 11.08 0.17 4.94
C LEU A 240 10.82 -0.80 6.10
N ALA A 241 11.47 -0.63 7.26
CA ALA A 241 11.31 -1.53 8.40
C ALA A 241 9.84 -1.70 8.88
N PRO A 242 9.02 -0.63 9.01
CA PRO A 242 7.62 -0.75 9.41
C PRO A 242 6.64 -1.01 8.26
N MET A 243 7.10 -1.10 7.00
CA MET A 243 6.22 -1.14 5.83
C MET A 243 5.80 -2.56 5.48
N SER A 244 4.58 -2.70 4.94
CA SER A 244 4.07 -3.97 4.40
C SER A 244 4.60 -4.27 3.00
N GLY A 245 5.00 -3.25 2.24
CA GLY A 245 5.50 -3.37 0.88
C GLY A 245 5.92 -2.02 0.30
N PHE A 246 6.48 -2.04 -0.91
CA PHE A 246 6.90 -0.83 -1.61
C PHE A 246 7.07 -1.08 -3.12
N THR A 247 7.11 0.00 -3.89
CA THR A 247 7.35 -0.03 -5.33
C THR A 247 8.82 0.26 -5.61
N PHE A 248 9.40 -0.44 -6.59
CA PHE A 248 10.78 -0.21 -7.02
C PHE A 248 10.95 -0.55 -8.51
N ASP A 249 12.04 -0.09 -9.09
CA ASP A 249 12.45 -0.49 -10.43
C ASP A 249 13.54 -1.56 -10.33
N LEU A 250 13.31 -2.68 -11.00
CA LEU A 250 14.27 -3.76 -11.20
C LEU A 250 15.03 -3.53 -12.50
N PHE A 251 16.35 -3.39 -12.40
CA PHE A 251 17.23 -3.22 -13.54
C PHE A 251 18.01 -4.51 -13.80
N PHE A 252 17.77 -5.11 -14.97
CA PHE A 252 18.67 -6.11 -15.53
C PHE A 252 19.71 -5.42 -16.43
N ARG A 253 20.90 -6.00 -16.52
CA ARG A 253 22.00 -5.47 -17.34
C ARG A 253 21.54 -5.15 -18.77
N SER A 254 21.79 -3.93 -19.22
CA SER A 254 21.51 -3.45 -20.58
C SER A 254 20.04 -3.53 -21.01
N GLN A 255 19.10 -3.54 -20.07
CA GLN A 255 17.67 -3.54 -20.35
C GLN A 255 16.96 -2.36 -19.69
N SER A 256 15.81 -1.97 -20.22
CA SER A 256 14.92 -1.00 -19.57
C SER A 256 14.46 -1.52 -18.20
N PRO A 257 14.27 -0.65 -17.20
CA PRO A 257 13.75 -1.08 -15.90
C PRO A 257 12.38 -1.76 -16.00
N ILE A 258 12.06 -2.56 -14.99
CA ILE A 258 10.76 -3.17 -14.77
C ILE A 258 10.24 -2.66 -13.43
N THR A 259 9.11 -1.97 -13.42
CA THR A 259 8.53 -1.43 -12.18
C THR A 259 7.66 -2.50 -11.52
N LEU A 260 7.99 -2.83 -10.27
CA LEU A 260 7.34 -3.88 -9.49
C LEU A 260 6.87 -3.34 -8.14
N TYR A 261 5.74 -3.85 -7.66
CA TYR A 261 5.35 -3.74 -6.26
C TYR A 261 5.63 -5.07 -5.56
N ALA A 262 6.21 -5.03 -4.37
CA ALA A 262 6.43 -6.23 -3.59
C ALA A 262 6.10 -6.03 -2.11
N ASN A 263 5.50 -7.06 -1.54
CA ASN A 263 5.23 -7.17 -0.12
C ASN A 263 6.47 -7.64 0.63
N ILE A 264 6.78 -7.00 1.75
CA ILE A 264 7.81 -7.43 2.68
C ILE A 264 7.28 -8.61 3.49
N ARG A 265 7.91 -9.78 3.31
CA ARG A 265 7.56 -11.03 4.02
C ARG A 265 8.55 -11.38 5.14
N ALA A 266 9.75 -10.81 5.09
CA ALA A 266 10.74 -10.95 6.14
C ALA A 266 11.63 -9.71 6.15
N ALA A 267 11.96 -9.23 7.34
CA ALA A 267 12.92 -8.15 7.54
C ALA A 267 13.84 -8.52 8.71
N PHE A 268 15.15 -8.42 8.50
CA PHE A 268 16.13 -8.58 9.57
C PHE A 268 17.40 -7.81 9.25
N LYS A 269 18.15 -7.42 10.28
CA LYS A 269 19.44 -6.78 10.11
C LYS A 269 20.56 -7.81 10.04
N ASP A 270 21.56 -7.57 9.21
CA ASP A 270 22.76 -8.38 9.18
C ASP A 270 23.80 -7.89 10.20
N ARG A 271 25.03 -8.42 10.14
CA ARG A 271 26.10 -8.06 11.07
C ARG A 271 26.66 -6.65 10.86
N MET A 272 26.40 -6.05 9.70
CA MET A 272 26.85 -4.71 9.32
C MET A 272 25.75 -3.65 9.52
N ASP A 273 24.65 -4.03 10.19
CA ASP A 273 23.45 -3.21 10.35
C ASP A 273 22.73 -2.90 9.01
N ASP A 274 22.99 -3.69 7.96
CA ASP A 274 22.25 -3.61 6.70
C ASP A 274 20.92 -4.35 6.80
N LEU A 275 19.88 -3.77 6.19
CA LEU A 275 18.54 -4.31 6.26
C LEU A 275 18.33 -5.33 5.13
N ILE A 276 18.16 -6.58 5.52
CA ILE A 276 17.87 -7.69 4.61
C ILE A 276 16.36 -7.87 4.53
N LEU A 277 15.81 -7.71 3.34
CA LEU A 277 14.39 -7.88 3.07
C LEU A 277 14.15 -9.10 2.18
N GLY A 278 13.20 -9.94 2.60
CA GLY A 278 12.58 -10.96 1.75
C GLY A 278 11.28 -10.41 1.20
N LEU A 279 11.20 -10.27 -0.11
CA LEU A 279 10.09 -9.66 -0.83
C LEU A 279 9.32 -10.72 -1.61
N GLU A 280 7.99 -10.62 -1.59
CA GLU A 280 7.08 -11.34 -2.48
C GLU A 280 6.50 -10.37 -3.48
N ILE A 281 6.66 -10.65 -4.78
CA ILE A 281 6.13 -9.79 -5.84
C ILE A 281 4.62 -9.94 -5.86
N SER A 282 3.90 -8.84 -5.64
CA SER A 282 2.45 -8.82 -5.45
C SER A 282 1.84 -7.84 -6.42
N GLY A 283 1.62 -8.29 -7.65
CA GLY A 283 1.10 -7.43 -8.70
C GLY A 283 2.18 -6.63 -9.41
N ASN A 284 1.90 -6.33 -10.67
CA ASN A 284 2.87 -5.85 -11.64
C ASN A 284 2.50 -4.41 -11.99
N SER A 285 3.41 -3.69 -12.65
CA SER A 285 2.95 -2.63 -13.54
C SER A 285 1.86 -3.19 -14.47
N SER A 286 0.89 -2.38 -14.86
CA SER A 286 -0.26 -2.73 -15.70
C SER A 286 0.09 -3.27 -17.12
N ARG A 287 1.37 -3.58 -17.40
CA ARG A 287 1.90 -3.96 -18.70
C ARG A 287 2.26 -5.44 -18.75
N LYS A 288 1.42 -6.23 -19.44
CA LYS A 288 1.67 -7.67 -19.72
C LYS A 288 3.06 -7.97 -20.29
N SER A 289 3.64 -7.02 -21.04
CA SER A 289 4.97 -7.14 -21.64
C SER A 289 6.12 -7.15 -20.60
N GLU A 290 5.96 -6.46 -19.47
CA GLU A 290 7.01 -6.34 -18.45
C GLU A 290 7.19 -7.65 -17.67
N MET A 291 6.10 -8.35 -17.36
CA MET A 291 6.20 -9.67 -16.72
C MET A 291 6.76 -10.75 -17.63
N LYS A 292 6.45 -10.69 -18.93
CA LYS A 292 7.07 -11.59 -19.90
C LYS A 292 8.59 -11.39 -19.86
N ARG A 293 9.06 -10.15 -19.96
CA ARG A 293 10.48 -9.80 -19.85
C ARG A 293 11.11 -10.25 -18.53
N PHE A 294 10.42 -10.06 -17.40
CA PHE A 294 10.90 -10.53 -16.10
C PHE A 294 11.12 -12.05 -16.09
N ASN A 295 10.14 -12.80 -16.60
CA ASN A 295 10.22 -14.25 -16.70
C ASN A 295 11.31 -14.71 -17.68
N ASP A 296 11.44 -14.07 -18.84
CA ASP A 296 12.47 -14.41 -19.84
C ASP A 296 13.89 -14.21 -19.27
N ASN A 297 14.11 -13.13 -18.50
CA ASN A 297 15.38 -12.92 -17.79
C ASN A 297 15.65 -13.99 -16.74
N LEU A 298 14.62 -14.42 -16.01
CA LEU A 298 14.74 -15.49 -15.03
C LEU A 298 15.09 -16.83 -15.68
N ASP A 299 14.47 -17.14 -16.82
CA ASP A 299 14.75 -18.36 -17.58
C ASP A 299 16.20 -18.40 -18.07
N GLN A 300 16.72 -17.26 -18.54
CA GLN A 300 18.13 -17.15 -18.92
C GLN A 300 19.06 -17.39 -17.72
N LEU A 301 18.83 -16.68 -16.62
CA LEU A 301 19.64 -16.81 -15.40
C LEU A 301 19.57 -18.21 -14.80
N GLU A 302 18.41 -18.88 -14.86
CA GLU A 302 18.24 -20.25 -14.39
C GLU A 302 18.99 -21.25 -15.28
N SER A 303 18.96 -21.06 -16.60
CA SER A 303 19.70 -21.88 -17.55
C SER A 303 21.22 -21.77 -17.32
N GLU A 304 21.73 -20.55 -17.15
CA GLU A 304 23.14 -20.28 -16.86
C GLU A 304 23.58 -20.92 -15.54
N LEU A 305 22.75 -20.83 -14.48
CA LEU A 305 23.02 -21.46 -13.20
C LEU A 305 23.06 -22.99 -13.32
N ARG A 306 22.11 -23.60 -14.05
CA ARG A 306 22.08 -25.05 -14.27
C ARG A 306 23.31 -25.54 -15.04
N ALA A 307 23.76 -24.79 -16.05
CA ALA A 307 24.96 -25.11 -16.80
C ALA A 307 26.22 -25.06 -15.90
N GLN A 308 26.36 -24.03 -15.07
CA GLN A 308 27.46 -23.92 -14.10
C GLN A 308 27.47 -25.08 -13.10
N MET A 309 26.29 -25.47 -12.59
CA MET A 309 26.17 -26.61 -11.66
C MET A 309 26.53 -27.95 -12.32
N GLN A 310 26.29 -28.12 -13.62
CA GLN A 310 26.67 -29.32 -14.35
C GLN A 310 28.18 -29.38 -14.58
N GLN A 311 28.82 -28.27 -14.96
CA GLN A 311 30.27 -28.19 -15.12
C GLN A 311 31.02 -28.47 -13.81
N ALA A 312 30.54 -27.91 -12.69
CA ALA A 312 31.11 -28.15 -11.37
C ALA A 312 30.91 -29.58 -10.82
N ARG A 313 30.08 -30.42 -11.46
CA ARG A 313 29.93 -31.85 -11.12
C ARG A 313 30.87 -32.77 -11.88
N VAL A 314 31.40 -32.29 -13.01
CA VAL A 314 32.30 -33.04 -13.91
C VAL A 314 33.77 -32.75 -13.59
N THR A 315 34.04 -31.71 -12.78
CA THR A 315 35.36 -31.34 -12.26
C THR A 315 35.51 -31.79 -10.82
#